data_AF-A0A6L8EW04-F1
#
_entry.id   AF-A0A6L8EW04-F1
#
_cell.length_a   1.000
_cell.length_b   1.000
_cell.length_c   1.000
_cell.angle_alpha   90.00
_cell.angle_beta   90.00
_cell.angle_gamma   90.00
#
_symmetry.space_group_name_H-M   'P 1'
#
loop_
_entity.id
_entity.type
_entity.pdbx_description
1 polymer ?
#
loop_
_entity_poly.entity_id
_entity_poly.type
_entity_poly.pdbx_seq_one_letter_code
_entity_poly.pdbx_strand_id
1 'polypeptide(L)'
;MDTNTTPEERQFALTSEERTSWDENGYFIRYDVFSKEENDFLAQIADDIATGKRPFRAKNIHQNALVRDGKTEASGTYAMHCIHHINNYSPEFLARTRDPRLTDPVVDLIGSNILGLNNLYI
;
A
#
# COMPACT_ATOMS: atom_id res chain seq x y z
N MET A 1 7.41 14.05 17.37
CA MET A 1 6.64 12.81 17.15
C MET A 1 6.98 11.92 18.32
N ASP A 2 5.99 11.61 19.15
CA ASP A 2 6.18 10.74 20.31
C ASP A 2 6.43 9.33 19.81
N THR A 3 7.63 8.81 20.06
CA THR A 3 8.09 7.48 19.60
C THR A 3 7.81 6.37 20.61
N ASN A 4 7.00 6.66 21.63
CA ASN A 4 6.73 5.76 22.75
C ASN A 4 5.25 5.35 22.77
N THR A 5 4.80 4.67 21.72
CA THR A 5 3.55 3.89 21.81
C THR A 5 3.90 2.59 22.51
N THR A 6 3.39 2.38 23.73
CA THR A 6 3.63 1.12 24.44
C THR A 6 2.88 -0.02 23.72
N PRO A 7 3.35 -1.29 23.84
CA PRO A 7 2.68 -2.44 23.24
C PRO A 7 1.19 -2.54 23.59
N GLU A 8 0.77 -2.03 24.76
CA GLU A 8 -0.63 -2.03 25.20
C GLU A 8 -1.55 -1.06 24.41
N GLU A 9 -1.00 -0.19 23.57
CA GLU A 9 -1.77 0.82 22.81
C GLU A 9 -2.03 0.44 21.35
N ARG A 10 -1.46 -0.68 20.86
CA ARG A 10 -1.60 -1.10 19.45
C ARG A 10 -2.92 -1.83 19.21
N GLN A 11 -3.89 -1.11 18.67
CA GLN A 11 -5.23 -1.62 18.36
C GLN A 11 -5.20 -2.80 17.39
N PHE A 12 -4.22 -2.87 16.48
CA PHE A 12 -4.15 -3.89 15.43
C PHE A 12 -2.93 -4.81 15.55
N ALA A 13 -2.50 -5.07 16.80
CA ALA A 13 -1.38 -5.96 17.11
C ALA A 13 -1.49 -7.34 16.41
N LEU A 14 -0.35 -8.00 16.21
CA LEU A 14 -0.29 -9.37 15.72
C LEU A 14 -0.97 -10.33 16.69
N THR A 15 -1.78 -11.22 16.14
CA THR A 15 -2.28 -12.40 16.87
C THR A 15 -1.17 -13.45 16.99
N SER A 16 -1.33 -14.38 17.94
CA SER A 16 -0.39 -15.50 18.12
C SER A 16 -0.30 -16.38 16.88
N GLU A 17 -1.41 -16.57 16.17
CA GLU A 17 -1.50 -17.34 14.94
C GLU A 17 -0.72 -16.65 13.81
N GLU A 18 -0.88 -15.34 13.64
CA GLU A 18 -0.14 -14.58 12.63
C GLU A 18 1.36 -14.54 12.94
N ARG A 19 1.73 -14.43 14.22
CA ARG A 19 3.12 -14.51 14.66
C ARG A 19 3.73 -15.87 14.33
N THR A 20 3.00 -16.96 14.62
CA THR A 20 3.45 -18.32 14.28
C THR A 20 3.61 -18.47 12.77
N SER A 21 2.65 -17.99 11.98
CA SER A 21 2.71 -18.04 10.53
C SER A 21 3.92 -17.27 9.98
N TRP A 22 4.21 -16.09 10.52
CA TRP A 22 5.42 -15.34 10.17
C TRP A 22 6.70 -16.10 10.51
N ASP A 23 6.82 -16.64 11.72
CA ASP A 23 8.03 -17.34 12.17
C ASP A 23 8.28 -18.63 11.35
N GLU A 24 7.22 -19.31 10.91
CA GLU A 24 7.32 -20.54 10.11
C GLU A 24 7.48 -20.29 8.61
N ASN A 25 6.76 -19.30 8.05
CA ASN A 25 6.62 -19.13 6.60
C ASN A 25 7.28 -17.86 6.06
N GLY A 26 7.69 -16.93 6.93
CA GLY A 26 8.17 -15.60 6.55
C GLY A 26 7.08 -14.64 6.07
N TYR A 27 5.80 -14.99 6.23
CA TYR A 27 4.65 -14.15 5.92
C TYR A 27 3.41 -14.55 6.73
N PHE A 28 2.45 -13.63 6.85
CA PHE A 28 1.08 -13.91 7.28
C PHE A 28 0.10 -13.15 6.37
N ILE A 29 -1.17 -13.53 6.38
CA ILE A 29 -2.21 -12.90 5.55
C ILE A 29 -3.35 -12.42 6.45
N ARG A 30 -3.71 -11.14 6.30
CA ARG A 30 -4.94 -10.58 6.85
C ARG A 30 -5.92 -10.31 5.72
N TYR A 31 -7.12 -10.87 5.86
CA TYR A 31 -8.23 -10.57 4.97
C TYR A 31 -9.02 -9.38 5.51
N ASP A 32 -9.71 -8.68 4.62
CA ASP A 32 -10.69 -7.65 4.98
C ASP A 32 -10.16 -6.53 5.89
N VAL A 33 -8.86 -6.19 5.77
CA VAL A 33 -8.20 -5.12 6.54
C VAL A 33 -8.86 -3.76 6.30
N PHE A 34 -9.28 -3.52 5.06
CA PHE A 34 -9.95 -2.31 4.62
C PHE A 34 -11.26 -2.67 3.96
N SER A 35 -12.28 -1.83 4.14
CA SER A 35 -13.56 -2.02 3.48
C SER A 35 -13.42 -1.91 1.96
N LYS A 36 -14.44 -2.39 1.24
CA LYS A 36 -14.49 -2.25 -0.21
C LYS A 36 -14.43 -0.77 -0.62
N GLU A 37 -15.15 0.08 0.07
CA GLU A 37 -15.24 1.52 -0.20
C GLU A 37 -13.88 2.20 -0.01
N GLU A 38 -13.14 1.83 1.05
CA GLU A 38 -11.79 2.33 1.29
C GLU A 38 -10.83 1.93 0.17
N ASN A 39 -10.96 0.71 -0.37
CA ASN A 39 -10.12 0.22 -1.47
C ASN A 39 -10.52 0.83 -2.81
N ASP A 40 -11.83 0.90 -3.10
CA ASP A 40 -12.37 1.54 -4.30
C ASP A 40 -11.94 3.01 -4.39
N PHE A 41 -11.91 3.72 -3.25
CA PHE A 41 -11.46 5.11 -3.20
C PHE A 41 -10.01 5.28 -3.68
N LEU A 42 -9.09 4.45 -3.18
CA LEU A 42 -7.69 4.49 -3.63
C LEU A 42 -7.53 3.99 -5.06
N ALA A 43 -8.29 2.97 -5.46
CA ALA A 43 -8.29 2.45 -6.82
C ALA A 43 -8.73 3.55 -7.82
N GLN A 44 -9.77 4.32 -7.49
CA GLN A 44 -10.21 5.44 -8.33
C GLN A 44 -9.14 6.52 -8.46
N ILE A 45 -8.44 6.86 -7.37
CA ILE A 45 -7.33 7.82 -7.43
C ILE A 45 -6.20 7.31 -8.33
N ALA A 46 -5.84 6.03 -8.22
CA ALA A 46 -4.84 5.42 -9.08
C ALA A 46 -5.29 5.44 -10.55
N ASP A 47 -6.55 5.16 -10.84
CA ASP A 47 -7.13 5.22 -12.19
C ASP A 47 -7.14 6.64 -12.75
N ASP A 48 -7.50 7.63 -11.93
CA ASP A 48 -7.48 9.04 -12.34
C ASP A 48 -6.06 9.51 -12.65
N ILE A 49 -5.06 9.05 -11.89
CA ILE A 49 -3.63 9.30 -12.21
C ILE A 49 -3.24 8.61 -13.51
N ALA A 50 -3.61 7.33 -13.68
CA ALA A 50 -3.27 6.53 -14.84
C ALA A 50 -3.87 7.08 -16.14
N THR A 51 -5.09 7.60 -16.07
CA THR A 51 -5.83 8.21 -17.19
C THR A 51 -5.53 9.70 -17.39
N GLY A 52 -4.70 10.29 -16.53
CA GLY A 52 -4.32 11.71 -16.61
C GLY A 52 -5.40 12.69 -16.14
N LYS A 53 -6.51 12.21 -15.56
CA LYS A 53 -7.53 13.06 -14.91
C LYS A 53 -6.99 13.75 -13.67
N ARG A 54 -6.04 13.12 -12.97
CA ARG A 54 -5.33 13.70 -11.84
C ARG A 54 -3.86 13.94 -12.21
N PRO A 55 -3.36 15.19 -12.13
CA PRO A 55 -1.96 15.49 -12.45
C PRO A 55 -0.99 14.70 -11.59
N PHE A 56 0.00 14.10 -12.24
CA PHE A 56 1.05 13.34 -11.58
C PHE A 56 2.35 13.37 -12.40
N ARG A 57 3.48 13.02 -11.78
CA ARG A 57 4.78 13.05 -12.45
C ARG A 57 4.88 11.89 -13.44
N ALA A 58 4.92 12.18 -14.74
CA ALA A 58 4.98 11.16 -15.80
C ALA A 58 6.11 10.14 -15.60
N LYS A 59 7.29 10.56 -15.12
CA LYS A 59 8.43 9.67 -14.84
C LYS A 59 8.15 8.56 -13.80
N ASN A 60 7.10 8.73 -13.00
CA ASN A 60 6.69 7.79 -11.98
C ASN A 60 5.52 6.90 -12.44
N ILE A 61 4.96 7.12 -13.62
CA ILE A 61 3.87 6.32 -14.21
C ILE A 61 4.50 5.37 -15.23
N HIS A 62 4.51 4.08 -14.92
CA HIS A 62 5.17 3.08 -15.77
C HIS A 62 4.09 2.21 -16.42
N GLN A 63 4.04 2.23 -17.75
CA GLN A 63 3.10 1.42 -18.53
C GLN A 63 3.53 -0.05 -18.60
N ASN A 64 2.56 -0.95 -18.74
CA ASN A 64 2.83 -2.35 -19.06
C ASN A 64 3.54 -2.45 -20.41
N ALA A 65 4.56 -3.32 -20.51
CA ALA A 65 5.32 -3.50 -21.74
C ALA A 65 4.44 -3.91 -22.93
N LEU A 66 3.44 -4.76 -22.73
CA LEU A 66 2.53 -5.20 -23.80
C LEU A 66 1.66 -4.05 -24.31
N VAL A 67 1.22 -3.15 -23.42
CA VAL A 67 0.43 -1.98 -23.80
C VAL A 67 1.30 -0.97 -24.53
N ARG A 68 2.49 -0.68 -24.00
CA ARG A 68 3.48 0.21 -24.62
C ARG A 68 3.89 -0.27 -26.01
N ASP A 69 4.05 -1.59 -26.18
CA ASP A 69 4.44 -2.22 -27.45
C ASP A 69 3.24 -2.44 -28.40
N GLY A 70 2.02 -2.03 -28.01
CA GLY A 70 0.81 -2.17 -28.84
C GLY A 70 0.31 -3.61 -29.02
N LYS A 71 0.74 -4.54 -28.16
CA LYS A 71 0.39 -5.97 -28.20
C LYS A 71 -0.91 -6.29 -27.48
N THR A 72 -1.41 -5.39 -26.65
CA THR A 72 -2.72 -5.50 -25.99
C THR A 72 -3.34 -4.12 -25.80
N GLU A 73 -4.66 -4.07 -25.82
CA GLU A 73 -5.43 -2.88 -25.46
C GLU A 73 -5.81 -2.95 -23.99
N ALA A 74 -5.45 -1.92 -23.23
CA ALA A 74 -5.86 -1.72 -21.84
C ALA A 74 -5.83 -0.22 -21.53
N SER A 75 -6.56 0.21 -20.51
CA SER A 75 -6.61 1.59 -20.05
C SER A 75 -6.54 1.67 -18.52
N GLY A 76 -6.32 2.87 -17.99
CA GLY A 76 -6.30 3.09 -16.56
C GLY A 76 -5.20 2.31 -15.85
N THR A 77 -5.48 1.84 -14.64
CA THR A 77 -4.53 1.01 -13.88
C THR A 77 -4.21 -0.32 -14.57
N TYR A 78 -5.11 -0.88 -15.39
CA TYR A 78 -4.85 -2.09 -16.16
C TYR A 78 -3.84 -1.90 -17.30
N ALA A 79 -3.62 -0.66 -17.74
CA ALA A 79 -2.58 -0.32 -18.72
C ALA A 79 -1.19 -0.19 -18.09
N MET A 80 -1.09 -0.24 -16.77
CA MET A 80 0.09 0.11 -16.02
C MET A 80 0.83 -1.10 -15.47
N HIS A 81 2.14 -0.93 -15.29
CA HIS A 81 2.98 -1.79 -14.47
C HIS A 81 3.07 -1.27 -13.03
N CYS A 82 3.25 0.05 -12.85
CA CYS A 82 3.42 0.65 -11.52
C CYS A 82 3.20 2.18 -11.54
N ILE A 83 2.70 2.73 -10.43
CA ILE A 83 2.85 4.15 -10.07
C ILE A 83 3.89 4.25 -8.94
N HIS A 84 5.12 4.62 -9.27
CA HIS A 84 6.21 4.70 -8.31
C HIS A 84 6.04 5.90 -7.36
N HIS A 85 6.33 5.66 -6.07
CA HIS A 85 6.35 6.69 -5.03
C HIS A 85 5.04 7.49 -4.93
N ILE A 86 3.90 6.82 -5.11
CA ILE A 86 2.58 7.47 -5.08
C ILE A 86 2.31 8.18 -3.74
N ASN A 87 2.75 7.59 -2.63
CA ASN A 87 2.69 8.16 -1.29
C ASN A 87 3.46 9.49 -1.15
N ASN A 88 4.49 9.76 -1.97
CA ASN A 88 5.22 11.02 -1.91
C ASN A 88 4.43 12.20 -2.51
N TYR A 89 3.37 11.91 -3.28
CA TYR A 89 2.64 12.91 -4.07
C TYR A 89 1.12 12.80 -3.95
N SER A 90 0.61 11.79 -3.26
CA SER A 90 -0.80 11.63 -2.90
C SER A 90 -0.94 11.48 -1.38
N PRO A 91 -1.58 12.45 -0.70
CA PRO A 91 -1.82 12.35 0.74
C PRO A 91 -2.70 11.15 1.11
N GLU A 92 -3.58 10.69 0.23
CA GLU A 92 -4.46 9.55 0.45
C GLU A 92 -3.65 8.24 0.53
N PHE A 93 -2.70 8.06 -0.39
CA PHE A 93 -1.78 6.93 -0.34
C PHE A 93 -0.80 7.04 0.83
N LEU A 94 -0.33 8.24 1.16
CA LEU A 94 0.52 8.45 2.34
C LEU A 94 -0.21 8.07 3.63
N ALA A 95 -1.47 8.49 3.77
CA ALA A 95 -2.31 8.14 4.90
C ALA A 95 -2.50 6.62 4.99
N ARG A 96 -2.81 5.95 3.87
CA ARG A 96 -2.94 4.49 3.83
C ARG A 96 -1.67 3.78 4.29
N THR A 97 -0.49 4.19 3.83
CA THR A 97 0.79 3.58 4.24
C THR A 97 1.15 3.78 5.72
N ARG A 98 0.45 4.69 6.40
CA ARG A 98 0.64 5.01 7.82
C ARG A 98 -0.53 4.54 8.70
N ASP A 99 -1.49 3.82 8.11
CA ASP A 99 -2.65 3.34 8.84
C ASP A 99 -2.19 2.28 9.88
N PRO A 100 -2.58 2.40 11.17
CA PRO A 100 -2.25 1.45 12.22
C PRO A 100 -2.58 -0.01 11.87
N ARG A 101 -3.62 -0.24 11.05
CA ARG A 101 -3.98 -1.59 10.56
C ARG A 101 -2.85 -2.26 9.76
N LEU A 102 -1.97 -1.46 9.14
CA LEU A 102 -0.79 -1.91 8.42
C LEU A 102 0.49 -1.76 9.23
N THR A 103 0.63 -0.71 10.03
CA THR A 103 1.89 -0.43 10.73
C THR A 103 2.03 -1.18 12.05
N ASP A 104 0.95 -1.40 12.81
CA ASP A 104 1.03 -2.08 14.11
C ASP A 104 1.62 -3.50 14.00
N PRO A 105 1.19 -4.34 13.04
CA PRO A 105 1.78 -5.67 12.88
C PRO A 105 3.25 -5.62 12.51
N VAL A 106 3.65 -4.64 11.70
CA VAL A 106 5.05 -4.47 11.32
C VAL A 106 5.89 -4.04 12.51
N VAL A 107 5.36 -3.15 13.36
CA VAL A 107 6.02 -2.76 14.62
C VAL A 107 6.20 -3.97 15.54
N ASP A 108 5.21 -4.87 15.62
CA ASP A 108 5.32 -6.11 16.40
C ASP A 108 6.41 -7.07 15.87
N LEU A 109 6.65 -7.08 14.55
CA LEU A 109 7.63 -7.96 13.92
C LEU A 109 9.06 -7.42 13.99
N ILE A 110 9.25 -6.14 13.65
CA ILE A 110 10.59 -5.58 13.42
C ILE A 110 10.92 -4.39 14.33
N GLY A 111 10.04 -4.07 15.29
CA GLY A 111 10.21 -3.00 16.28
C GLY A 111 9.67 -1.65 15.81
N SER A 112 9.63 -0.68 16.73
CA SER A 112 9.01 0.64 16.49
C SER A 112 9.81 1.58 15.59
N ASN A 113 11.06 1.26 15.29
CA ASN A 113 11.94 2.11 14.51
C ASN A 113 11.81 1.84 13.00
N ILE A 114 10.57 1.92 12.49
CA ILE A 114 10.24 1.68 11.08
C ILE A 114 10.32 2.96 10.27
N LEU A 115 11.09 2.94 9.18
CA LEU A 115 11.19 4.04 8.24
C LEU A 115 10.22 3.82 7.06
N GLY A 116 8.92 3.91 7.34
CA GLY A 116 7.81 3.96 6.38
C GLY A 116 7.66 2.75 5.43
N LEU A 117 6.48 2.12 5.43
CA LEU A 117 6.09 1.20 4.36
C LEU A 117 5.84 2.01 3.08
N ASN A 118 6.89 2.29 2.33
CA ASN A 118 6.82 3.24 1.21
C ASN A 118 6.21 2.65 -0.08
N ASN A 119 5.93 1.35 -0.09
CA ASN A 119 5.36 0.64 -1.22
C ASN A 119 4.03 0.01 -0.80
N LEU A 120 2.94 0.44 -1.45
CA LEU A 120 1.63 -0.18 -1.36
C LEU A 120 1.32 -0.83 -2.71
N TYR A 121 0.97 -2.12 -2.68
CA TYR A 121 0.47 -2.84 -3.84
C TYR A 121 -1.06 -2.90 -3.70
N ILE A 122 -1.78 -2.36 -4.69
CA ILE A 122 -3.25 -2.45 -4.81
C ILE A 122 -3.56 -3.50 -5.86
#